data_AF-A0A6B2T010-F1
#
_entry.id   AF-A0A6B2T010-F1
#
_cell.length_a   1.000
_cell.length_b   1.000
_cell.length_c   1.000
_cell.angle_alpha   90.00
_cell.angle_beta   90.00
_cell.angle_gamma   90.00
#
_symmetry.space_group_name_H-M   'P 1'
#
loop_
_entity.id
_entity.type
_entity.pdbx_description
1 polymer ?
#
loop_
_entity_poly.entity_id
_entity_poly.type
_entity_poly.pdbx_seq_one_letter_code
_entity_poly.pdbx_strand_id
1 'polypeptide(L)'
;PVRVNPTGTPWLATAGSGDVLSGLAGSLLAAGLDARDAGSVGAYLHGLAGRYASEGAPVGAHDVANAIPAVWREVGRPDRG
;
A
#
# COMPACT_ATOMS: atom_id res chain seq x y z
N PRO A 1 -18.15 -9.72 6.02
CA PRO A 1 -18.45 -8.72 4.96
C PRO A 1 -17.25 -8.51 4.03
N VAL A 2 -17.50 -8.17 2.76
CA VAL A 2 -16.44 -7.84 1.79
C VAL A 2 -15.95 -6.40 2.01
N ARG A 3 -14.67 -6.13 1.72
CA ARG A 3 -14.09 -4.77 1.66
C ARG A 3 -13.54 -4.56 0.25
N VAL A 4 -13.70 -3.36 -0.28
CA VAL A 4 -13.18 -2.95 -1.60
C VAL A 4 -12.17 -1.85 -1.39
N ASN A 5 -11.00 -1.99 -2.01
CA ASN A 5 -9.95 -0.97 -2.00
C ASN A 5 -10.06 -0.11 -3.27
N PRO A 6 -10.39 1.19 -3.18
CA PRO A 6 -10.52 2.07 -4.35
C PRO A 6 -9.18 2.67 -4.80
N THR A 7 -8.06 2.30 -4.17
CA THR A 7 -6.72 2.80 -4.51
C THR A 7 -6.06 1.96 -5.62
N GLY A 8 -4.81 2.27 -5.99
CA GLY A 8 -4.05 1.52 -6.99
C GLY A 8 -4.06 2.14 -8.39
N THR A 9 -3.20 1.60 -9.25
CA THR A 9 -2.92 2.06 -10.62
C THR A 9 -2.59 0.84 -11.49
N PRO A 10 -2.85 0.84 -12.82
CA PRO A 10 -2.47 -0.25 -13.70
C PRO A 10 -0.98 -0.60 -13.63
N TRP A 11 -0.13 0.37 -13.27
CA TRP A 11 1.32 0.18 -13.12
C TRP A 11 1.70 -0.77 -11.97
N LEU A 12 0.78 -1.10 -11.06
CA LEU A 12 0.99 -2.14 -10.05
C LEU A 12 0.96 -3.56 -10.61
N ALA A 13 0.60 -3.76 -11.89
CA ALA A 13 0.69 -5.03 -12.60
C ALA A 13 2.16 -5.36 -13.00
N THR A 14 3.09 -5.12 -12.07
CA THR A 14 4.53 -5.35 -12.22
C THR A 14 4.95 -6.56 -11.38
N ALA A 15 5.99 -7.27 -11.83
CA ALA A 15 6.53 -8.39 -11.07
C ALA A 15 7.00 -7.93 -9.68
N GLY A 16 6.68 -8.71 -8.65
CA GLY A 16 7.04 -8.40 -7.25
C GLY A 16 6.07 -7.46 -6.51
N SER A 17 5.09 -6.84 -7.18
CA SER A 17 4.08 -6.00 -6.53
C SER A 17 3.28 -6.77 -5.47
N GLY A 18 2.97 -8.05 -5.71
CA GLY A 18 2.33 -8.93 -4.74
C GLY A 18 3.21 -9.27 -3.53
N ASP A 19 4.53 -9.34 -3.71
CA ASP A 19 5.49 -9.57 -2.61
C ASP A 19 5.56 -8.35 -1.69
N VAL A 20 5.52 -7.14 -2.25
CA VAL A 20 5.44 -5.90 -1.49
C VAL A 20 4.15 -5.85 -0.66
N LEU A 21 3.01 -6.17 -1.27
CA LEU A 21 1.72 -6.22 -0.57
C LEU A 21 1.72 -7.25 0.56
N SER A 22 2.20 -8.47 0.30
CA SER A 22 2.21 -9.52 1.31
C SER A 22 3.19 -9.23 2.46
N GLY A 23 4.36 -8.66 2.16
CA GLY A 23 5.31 -8.20 3.19
C GLY A 23 4.75 -7.07 4.05
N LEU A 24 4.02 -6.13 3.45
CA LEU A 24 3.33 -5.06 4.19
C LEU A 24 2.23 -5.64 5.10
N ALA A 25 1.38 -6.53 4.59
CA ALA A 25 0.36 -7.18 5.38
C ALA A 25 0.96 -8.01 6.53
N GLY A 26 2.04 -8.74 6.28
CA GLY A 26 2.79 -9.50 7.30
C GLY A 26 3.38 -8.60 8.38
N SER A 27 3.91 -7.43 8.01
CA SER A 27 4.44 -6.46 8.97
C SER A 27 3.34 -5.87 9.85
N LEU A 28 2.16 -5.61 9.30
CA LEU A 28 0.99 -5.12 10.04
C LEU A 28 0.42 -6.17 11.00
N LEU A 29 0.37 -7.43 10.56
CA LEU A 29 0.05 -8.57 11.43
C LEU A 29 1.04 -8.65 12.60
N ALA A 30 2.35 -8.56 12.33
CA ALA A 30 3.38 -8.58 13.36
C ALA A 30 3.29 -7.37 14.31
N ALA A 31 2.78 -6.23 13.84
CA ALA A 31 2.49 -5.05 14.65
C ALA A 31 1.19 -5.15 15.47
N GLY A 32 0.44 -6.26 15.33
CA GLY A 32 -0.74 -6.56 16.17
C GLY A 32 -2.09 -6.29 15.52
N LEU A 33 -2.15 -5.95 14.23
CA LEU A 33 -3.44 -5.88 13.53
C LEU A 33 -4.00 -7.28 13.31
N ASP A 34 -5.32 -7.41 13.33
CA ASP A 34 -5.96 -8.63 12.87
C ASP A 34 -5.77 -8.81 11.34
N ALA A 35 -5.94 -10.04 10.86
CA ALA A 35 -5.69 -10.37 9.45
C ALA A 35 -6.55 -9.56 8.47
N ARG A 36 -7.78 -9.21 8.86
CA ARG A 36 -8.70 -8.49 7.99
C ARG A 36 -8.31 -7.03 7.88
N ASP A 37 -7.93 -6.41 8.99
CA ASP A 37 -7.45 -5.05 9.06
C ASP A 37 -6.06 -4.93 8.44
N ALA A 38 -5.13 -5.84 8.73
CA ALA A 38 -3.81 -5.87 8.10
C ALA A 38 -3.89 -5.98 6.58
N GLY A 39 -4.75 -6.86 6.05
CA GLY A 39 -4.97 -6.96 4.61
C GLY A 39 -5.61 -5.71 4.00
N SER A 40 -6.53 -5.07 4.73
CA SER A 40 -7.23 -3.87 4.23
C SER A 40 -6.32 -2.64 4.22
N VAL A 41 -5.61 -2.40 5.32
CA VAL A 41 -4.63 -1.32 5.47
C VAL A 41 -3.46 -1.56 4.51
N GLY A 42 -2.95 -2.78 4.42
CA GLY A 42 -1.88 -3.15 3.49
C GLY A 42 -2.28 -2.90 2.04
N ALA A 43 -3.46 -3.35 1.61
CA ALA A 43 -3.94 -3.10 0.25
C ALA A 43 -4.10 -1.60 -0.05
N TYR A 44 -4.65 -0.83 0.89
CA TYR A 44 -4.85 0.61 0.74
C TYR A 44 -3.52 1.37 0.58
N LEU A 45 -2.57 1.12 1.48
CA LEU A 45 -1.24 1.75 1.44
C LEU A 45 -0.44 1.33 0.21
N HIS A 46 -0.49 0.05 -0.18
CA HIS A 46 0.16 -0.45 -1.40
C HIS A 46 -0.39 0.26 -2.65
N GLY A 47 -1.71 0.40 -2.73
CA GLY A 47 -2.36 1.08 -3.85
C GLY A 47 -2.04 2.57 -3.93
N LEU A 48 -1.96 3.26 -2.79
CA LEU A 48 -1.52 4.65 -2.72
C LEU A 48 -0.04 4.80 -3.06
N ALA A 49 0.83 3.93 -2.53
CA ALA A 49 2.25 3.92 -2.83
C ALA A 49 2.51 3.71 -4.34
N GLY A 50 1.73 2.83 -4.98
CA GLY A 50 1.77 2.67 -6.43
C GLY A 50 1.39 3.93 -7.20
N ARG A 51 0.33 4.64 -6.79
CA ARG A 51 -0.04 5.92 -7.40
C ARG A 51 1.06 6.96 -7.23
N TYR A 52 1.54 7.10 -6.00
CA TYR A 52 2.59 8.05 -5.61
C TYR A 52 3.88 7.81 -6.40
N ALA A 53 4.36 6.57 -6.45
CA ALA A 53 5.58 6.21 -7.17
C ALA A 53 5.44 6.33 -8.70
N SER A 54 4.23 6.14 -9.23
CA SER A 54 4.03 6.10 -10.67
C SER A 54 4.12 7.45 -11.35
N GLU A 55 3.56 8.50 -10.74
CA GLU A 55 3.43 9.82 -11.37
C GLU A 55 2.93 9.77 -12.84
N GLY A 56 2.14 8.74 -13.21
CA GLY A 56 1.64 8.51 -14.57
C GLY A 56 2.50 7.60 -15.47
N ALA A 57 3.62 7.07 -14.98
CA ALA A 57 4.54 6.18 -15.68
C ALA A 57 4.62 4.78 -15.04
N PRO A 58 5.15 3.76 -15.75
CA PRO A 58 5.40 2.43 -15.19
C PRO A 58 6.27 2.48 -13.93
N VAL A 59 6.00 1.58 -12.96
CA VAL A 59 6.79 1.45 -11.72
C VAL A 59 7.26 0.02 -11.51
N GLY A 60 8.41 -0.13 -10.86
CA GLY A 60 8.87 -1.40 -10.31
C GLY A 60 8.33 -1.62 -8.90
N ALA A 61 8.31 -2.87 -8.45
CA ALA A 61 7.95 -3.22 -7.08
C ALA A 61 8.83 -2.51 -6.03
N HIS A 62 10.11 -2.28 -6.35
CA HIS A 62 11.02 -1.54 -5.47
C HIS A 62 10.60 -0.08 -5.27
N ASP A 63 10.15 0.60 -6.34
CA ASP A 63 9.68 1.99 -6.26
C ASP A 63 8.44 2.09 -5.37
N VAL A 64 7.51 1.13 -5.53
CA VAL A 64 6.32 1.04 -4.68
C VAL A 64 6.71 0.84 -3.21
N ALA A 65 7.64 -0.08 -2.92
CA ALA A 65 8.11 -0.32 -1.56
C ALA A 65 8.75 0.93 -0.93
N ASN A 66 9.55 1.66 -1.69
CA ASN A 66 10.20 2.90 -1.24
C ASN A 66 9.21 4.04 -0.97
N ALA A 67 8.04 4.05 -1.63
CA ALA A 67 7.00 5.05 -1.42
C ALA A 67 6.14 4.79 -0.16
N ILE A 68 6.10 3.55 0.37
CA ILE A 68 5.26 3.18 1.52
C ILE A 68 5.46 4.10 2.74
N PRO A 69 6.70 4.42 3.20
CA PRO A 69 6.87 5.28 4.37
C PRO A 69 6.32 6.70 4.18
N ALA A 70 6.35 7.23 2.96
CA ALA A 70 5.81 8.56 2.66
C ALA A 70 4.28 8.56 2.78
N VAL A 71 3.63 7.60 2.12
CA VAL A 71 2.17 7.42 2.16
C VAL A 71 1.69 7.09 3.58
N TRP A 72 2.41 6.25 4.33
CA TRP A 72 2.09 5.96 5.73
C TRP A 72 2.02 7.23 6.57
N ARG A 73 3.03 8.10 6.44
CA ARG A 73 3.06 9.38 7.15
C ARG A 73 1.94 10.31 6.73
N GLU A 74 1.56 10.30 5.45
CA GLU A 74 0.46 11.12 4.94
C GLU A 74 -0.88 10.69 5.55
N VAL A 75 -1.19 9.39 5.51
CA VAL A 75 -2.43 8.83 6.06
C VAL A 75 -2.49 8.95 7.59
N GLY A 76 -1.36 8.84 8.27
CA GLY A 76 -1.27 8.95 9.74
C GLY A 76 -1.31 10.37 10.28
N ARG A 77 -1.31 11.40 9.42
CA ARG A 77 -1.47 12.79 9.90
C ARG A 77 -2.93 13.01 10.29
N PRO A 78 -3.21 13.46 11.52
CA PRO A 78 -4.55 13.93 11.85
C PRO A 78 -4.91 15.07 10.89
N ASP A 79 -6.15 15.08 10.44
CA ASP A 79 -6.68 16.14 9.58
C ASP A 79 -6.32 17.49 10.18
N ARG A 80 -5.66 18.35 9.39
CA ARG A 80 -5.60 19.78 9.72
C ARG A 80 -6.91 20.39 9.23
N GLY A 81 -8.00 20.08 9.91
CA GLY A 81 -9.34 20.58 9.66
C GLY A 81 -10.04 20.88 10.97
#